data_AF-A0A0R2DSG5-F1
#
_entry.id   AF-A0A0R2DSG5-F1
#
_cell.length_a   1.000
_cell.length_b   1.000
_cell.length_c   1.000
_cell.angle_alpha   90.00
_cell.angle_beta   90.00
_cell.angle_gamma   90.00
#
_symmetry.space_group_name_H-M   'P 1'
#
loop_
_entity.id
_entity.type
_entity.pdbx_description
1 polymer ?
#
loop_
_entity_poly.entity_id
_entity_poly.type
_entity_poly.pdbx_seq_one_letter_code
_entity_poly.pdbx_strand_id
1 'polypeptide(L)' 'MTEETKWLTEQLDRLAQQQPDFTNRAFWLALERVVAEQDRRTEQLGGEVDGRTWSPDRW' A
#
# COMPACT_ATOMS: atom_id res chain seq x y z
N MET A 1 4.25 -0.14 6.67
CA MET A 1 4.86 -0.05 5.33
C MET A 1 6.04 -0.99 5.18
N THR A 2 5.88 -2.01 4.35
CA THR A 2 6.95 -2.97 4.02
C THR A 2 8.04 -2.33 3.15
N GLU A 3 9.20 -2.98 3.04
CA GLU A 3 10.28 -2.51 2.16
C GLU A 3 9.85 -2.51 0.68
N GLU A 4 9.03 -3.48 0.27
CA GLU A 4 8.46 -3.57 -1.08
C GLU A 4 7.50 -2.40 -1.36
N THR A 5 6.60 -2.08 -0.41
CA THR A 5 5.70 -0.92 -0.56
C THR A 5 6.51 0.36 -0.68
N LYS A 6 7.55 0.54 0.14
CA LYS A 6 8.42 1.72 0.08
C LYS A 6 9.12 1.83 -1.27
N TRP A 7 9.74 0.76 -1.74
CA TRP A 7 10.43 0.72 -3.02
C TRP A 7 9.49 1.03 -4.19
N LEU A 8 8.27 0.49 -4.17
CA LEU A 8 7.26 0.71 -5.20
C LEU A 8 6.80 2.18 -5.22
N THR A 9 6.50 2.76 -4.05
CA THR A 9 6.14 4.17 -3.92
C THR A 9 7.23 5.08 -4.50
N GLU A 10 8.51 4.79 -4.23
CA GLU A 10 9.64 5.53 -4.81
C GLU A 10 9.76 5.39 -6.34
N GLN A 11 9.34 4.25 -6.93
CA GLN A 11 9.28 4.12 -8.38
C GLN A 11 8.14 4.95 -8.97
N LEU A 12 6.96 4.91 -8.34
CA LEU A 12 5.77 5.60 -8.80
C LEU A 12 5.97 7.12 -8.76
N ASP A 13 6.59 7.65 -7.71
CA ASP A 13 6.94 9.07 -7.61
C ASP A 13 7.92 9.48 -8.72
N ARG A 14 8.97 8.69 -8.96
CA ARG A 14 9.91 8.93 -10.07
C ARG A 14 9.22 8.95 -11.44
N LEU A 15 8.31 8.00 -11.69
CA LEU A 15 7.55 7.95 -12.93
C LEU A 15 6.59 9.15 -13.07
N ALA A 16 5.96 9.59 -11.98
CA ALA A 16 5.09 10.75 -11.97
C ALA A 16 5.86 12.05 -12.24
N GLN A 17 7.07 12.20 -11.69
CA GLN A 17 7.94 13.36 -11.91
C GLN A 17 8.47 13.44 -13.34
N GLN A 18 8.70 12.30 -13.99
CA GLN A 18 9.19 12.22 -15.37
C GLN A 18 8.08 12.32 -16.43
N GLN A 19 6.81 12.33 -16.02
CA GLN A 19 5.69 12.30 -16.95
C GLN A 19 5.15 13.71 -17.26
N PRO A 20 5.37 14.24 -18.48
CA PRO A 20 4.90 15.57 -18.87
C PRO A 20 3.40 15.61 -19.17
N ASP A 21 2.80 14.50 -19.60
CA ASP A 21 1.36 14.44 -19.84
C ASP A 21 0.60 14.39 -18.52
N PHE A 22 -0.35 15.31 -18.35
CA PHE A 22 -1.11 15.44 -17.12
C PHE A 22 -1.89 14.16 -16.77
N THR A 23 -2.52 13.54 -17.76
CA THR A 23 -3.37 12.35 -17.55
C THR A 23 -2.54 11.17 -17.07
N ASN A 24 -1.40 10.95 -17.73
CA ASN A 24 -0.47 9.89 -17.36
C ASN A 24 0.18 10.16 -16.00
N ARG A 25 0.49 11.42 -15.67
CA ARG A 25 0.98 11.78 -14.33
C ARG A 25 -0.07 11.51 -13.26
N ALA A 26 -1.32 11.88 -13.52
CA ALA A 26 -2.44 11.63 -12.62
C ALA A 26 -2.65 10.13 -12.37
N PHE A 27 -2.44 9.29 -13.40
CA PHE A 27 -2.46 7.83 -13.24
C PHE A 27 -1.43 7.34 -12.21
N TRP A 28 -0.17 7.79 -12.30
CA TRP A 28 0.88 7.38 -11.34
C TRP A 28 0.55 7.81 -9.90
N LEU A 29 0.06 9.03 -9.72
CA LEU A 29 -0.36 9.54 -8.41
C LEU A 29 -1.56 8.79 -7.85
N ALA A 30 -2.50 8.37 -8.71
CA ALA A 30 -3.64 7.56 -8.30
C ALA A 30 -3.20 6.15 -7.89
N LEU A 31 -2.26 5.56 -8.63
CA LEU A 31 -1.70 4.25 -8.32
C LEU A 31 -0.95 4.25 -6.99
N GLU A 32 -0.18 5.29 -6.69
CA GLU A 32 0.48 5.46 -5.40
C GLU A 32 -0.51 5.42 -4.23
N ARG A 33 -1.67 6.07 -4.37
CA ARG A 33 -2.74 6.02 -3.36
C ARG A 33 -3.31 4.61 -3.18
N VAL A 34 -3.47 3.86 -4.28
CA VAL A 34 -3.94 2.47 -4.20
C VAL A 34 -2.93 1.60 -3.46
N VAL A 35 -1.63 1.78 -3.72
CA VAL A 35 -0.55 1.05 -3.04
C VAL A 35 -0.58 1.32 -1.53
N ALA A 36 -0.71 2.58 -1.11
CA ALA A 36 -0.81 2.94 0.30
C ALA A 36 -2.02 2.28 0.99
N GLU A 37 -3.17 2.22 0.32
CA GLU A 37 -4.36 1.55 0.85
C GLU A 37 -4.17 0.02 0.94
N GLN A 38 -3.45 -0.61 0.01
CA GLN A 38 -3.15 -2.04 0.10
C GLN A 38 -2.22 -2.37 1.27
N ASP A 39 -1.21 -1.54 1.52
CA ASP A 39 -0.29 -1.69 2.65
C ASP A 39 -1.07 -1.61 3.98
N ARG A 40 -1.93 -0.61 4.13
CA ARG A 40 -2.81 -0.47 5.30
C ARG A 40 -3.71 -1.69 5.51
N ARG A 41 -4.32 -2.22 4.45
CA ARG A 41 -5.18 -3.41 4.53
C ARG A 41 -4.39 -4.65 4.94
N THR A 42 -3.15 -4.77 4.48
CA THR A 42 -2.27 -5.89 4.82
C THR A 42 -1.93 -5.87 6.31
N GLU A 43 -1.61 -4.69 6.85
CA GLU A 43 -1.37 -4.51 8.29
C GLU A 43 -2.62 -4.86 9.12
N GLN A 44 -3.80 -4.41 8.68
CA GLN A 44 -5.07 -4.71 9.35
C GLN A 44 -5.39 -6.21 9.36
N LEU A 45 -5.22 -6.89 8.22
CA LEU A 45 -5.46 -8.33 8.11
C LEU A 45 -4.50 -9.14 8.99
N GLY A 46 -3.23 -8.74 9.09
CA GLY A 46 -2.28 -9.36 10.01
C GLY A 46 -2.75 -9.25 11.47
N GLY A 47 -3.16 -8.05 11.89
CA GLY A 47 -3.69 -7.83 13.24
C GLY A 47 -5.00 -8.59 13.54
N GLU A 48 -5.90 -8.72 12.56
CA GLU A 48 -7.12 -9.52 12.71
C GLU A 48 -6.83 -11.02 12.86
N VAL A 49 -5.87 -11.55 12.11
CA VAL A 49 -5.44 -12.95 12.21
C VAL A 49 -4.84 -13.23 13.59
N ASP A 50 -3.96 -12.36 14.08
CA ASP A 50 -3.37 -12.50 15.42
C ASP A 50 -4.41 -12.40 16.53
N GLY A 51 -5.32 -11.41 16.46
CA GLY A 51 -6.39 -11.21 17.43
C GLY A 51 -7.40 -12.37 17.49
N ARG A 52 -7.70 -13.00 16.35
CA ARG A 52 -8.53 -14.22 16.31
C ARG A 52 -7.81 -15.44 16.86
N THR A 53 -6.49 -15.51 16.69
CA THR A 53 -5.66 -16.62 17.17
C THR A 53 -5.48 -16.56 18.70
N TRP A 54 -5.43 -15.35 19.27
CA TRP A 54 -5.35 -15.13 20.72
C TRP A 54 -6.70 -15.06 21.45
N SER A 55 -7.82 -15.34 20.77
CA SER A 55 -9.17 -15.22 21.35
C SER A 55 -9.42 -16.30 22.40
N PRO A 56 -9.58 -15.96 23.70
CA PRO A 56 -9.57 -16.98 24.74
C PRO A 56 -10.77 -17.92 24.76
N ASP A 57 -11.86 -17.50 24.13
CA ASP A 57 -13.09 -18.28 24.03
C ASP A 57 -13.03 -19.42 22.99
N ARG A 58 -11.88 -19.60 22.30
CA ARG A 58 -11.68 -20.63 21.27
C ARG A 58 -10.61 -21.69 21.63
N TRP A 59 -10.05 -21.68 22.84
CA TRP A 59 -9.19 -22.76 23.35
C TRP A 59 -9.88 -23.57 24.45
#